data_AF-A0A7D5S7J9-F1
#
_entry.id   AF-A0A7D5S7J9-F1
#
_cell.length_a   1.000
_cell.length_b   1.000
_cell.length_c   1.000
_cell.angle_alpha   90.00
_cell.angle_beta   90.00
_cell.angle_gamma   90.00
#
_symmetry.space_group_name_H-M   'P 1'
#
loop_
_entity.id
_entity.type
_entity.pdbx_description
1 polymer ?
#
loop_
_entity_poly.entity_id
_entity_poly.type
_entity_poly.pdbx_seq_one_letter_code
_entity_poly.pdbx_strand_id
1 'polypeptide(L)' 'MQLLAKAGPIFQANRLPFLSLDFANNQLRVRFPASVAAQVANVKKHLSSAGLKVQQASINQQIELTISR' A
#
# COMPACT_ATOMS: atom_id res chain seq x y z
N MET A 1 8.88 -11.40 -9.72
CA MET A 1 9.27 -10.51 -8.60
C MET A 1 9.11 -8.99 -8.85
N GLN A 2 8.22 -8.50 -9.73
CA GLN A 2 8.16 -7.06 -10.13
C GLN A 2 7.19 -6.17 -9.30
N LEU A 3 6.46 -6.72 -8.31
CA LEU A 3 5.42 -5.95 -7.59
C LEU A 3 6.04 -5.09 -6.48
N LEU A 4 6.93 -5.65 -5.66
CA LEU A 4 7.77 -4.88 -4.73
C LEU A 4 8.69 -3.88 -5.45
N ALA A 5 9.19 -4.20 -6.64
CA ALA A 5 10.03 -3.28 -7.41
C ALA A 5 9.29 -2.02 -7.87
N LYS A 6 7.99 -2.13 -8.18
CA LYS A 6 7.14 -0.99 -8.55
C LYS A 6 6.56 -0.27 -7.33
N ALA A 7 6.22 -1.00 -6.28
CA ALA A 7 5.59 -0.43 -5.09
C ALA A 7 6.61 0.17 -4.10
N GLY A 8 7.80 -0.41 -4.00
CA GLY A 8 8.88 -0.01 -3.08
C GLY A 8 9.28 1.46 -3.20
N PRO A 9 9.53 2.01 -4.41
CA PRO A 9 9.85 3.43 -4.59
C PRO A 9 8.72 4.34 -4.12
N ILE A 10 7.46 3.95 -4.31
CA ILE A 10 6.28 4.74 -3.92
C ILE A 10 6.13 4.79 -2.40
N PHE A 11 6.38 3.67 -1.73
CA PHE A 11 6.40 3.60 -0.26
C PHE A 11 7.60 4.34 0.34
N GLN A 12 8.80 4.22 -0.26
CA GLN A 12 9.96 5.00 0.16
C GLN A 12 9.77 6.51 -0.04
N ALA A 13 9.19 6.92 -1.17
CA ALA A 13 8.94 8.34 -1.47
C ALA A 13 7.96 8.99 -0.50
N ASN A 14 6.98 8.23 0.01
CA ASN A 14 6.01 8.76 0.97
C ASN A 14 6.45 8.61 2.45
N ARG A 15 7.55 7.89 2.75
CA ARG A 15 8.08 7.61 4.10
C ARG A 15 6.98 7.34 5.14
N LEU A 16 6.02 6.47 4.81
CA LEU A 16 4.88 6.23 5.68
C LEU A 16 5.20 5.19 6.76
N PRO A 17 4.87 5.47 8.02
CA PRO A 17 4.88 4.44 9.05
C PRO A 17 3.82 3.39 8.69
N PHE A 18 4.26 2.16 8.44
CA PHE A 18 3.39 1.00 8.28
C PHE A 18 3.53 0.11 9.52
N LEU A 19 2.42 -0.50 9.91
CA LEU A 19 2.34 -1.42 11.06
C LEU A 19 2.84 -2.81 10.67
N SER A 20 2.41 -3.29 9.49
CA SER A 20 2.82 -4.58 8.97
C SER A 20 2.83 -4.58 7.45
N LEU A 21 3.72 -5.36 6.87
CA LEU A 21 3.79 -5.61 5.44
C LEU A 21 3.84 -7.11 5.23
N ASP A 22 2.88 -7.64 4.49
CA ASP A 22 2.74 -9.04 4.17
C ASP A 22 2.72 -9.20 2.66
N PHE A 23 3.45 -10.20 2.15
CA PHE A 23 3.45 -10.52 0.73
C PHE A 23 3.05 -11.99 0.57
N ALA A 24 1.80 -12.21 0.17
CA ALA A 24 1.22 -13.53 0.02
C ALA A 24 0.43 -13.61 -1.30
N ASN A 25 0.44 -14.77 -1.95
CA ASN A 25 -0.34 -15.03 -3.15
C ASN A 25 -0.18 -13.99 -4.27
N ASN A 26 1.03 -13.48 -4.46
CA ASN A 26 1.34 -12.42 -5.44
C ASN A 26 0.63 -11.08 -5.18
N GLN A 27 0.16 -10.88 -3.94
CA GLN A 27 -0.44 -9.64 -3.45
C GLN A 27 0.44 -9.07 -2.33
N LEU A 28 0.63 -7.76 -2.34
CA LEU A 28 1.30 -7.04 -1.26
C LEU A 28 0.24 -6.38 -0.39
N ARG A 29 0.15 -6.81 0.86
CA ARG A 29 -0.74 -6.25 1.87
C ARG A 29 0.08 -5.38 2.81
N VAL A 30 -0.28 -4.12 2.93
CA VAL A 30 0.40 -3.19 3.83
C VAL A 30 -0.62 -2.56 4.75
N ARG A 31 -0.42 -2.69 6.06
CA ARG A 31 -1.28 -2.08 7.08
C ARG A 31 -0.64 -0.79 7.57
N PHE A 32 -1.46 0.24 7.66
CA PHE A 32 -1.11 1.58 8.08
C PHE A 32 -1.96 1.98 9.29
N PRO A 33 -1.45 2.84 10.18
CA PRO A 33 -2.29 3.49 11.18
C PRO A 33 -3.29 4.44 10.49
N ALA A 34 -4.50 4.60 11.04
CA ALA A 34 -5.49 5.53 10.47
C ALA A 34 -4.98 6.98 10.39
N SER A 35 -4.01 7.37 11.23
CA SER A 35 -3.36 8.68 11.22
C SER A 35 -2.74 9.04 9.87
N VAL A 36 -2.42 8.06 9.03
CA VAL A 36 -1.83 8.29 7.70
C VAL A 36 -2.80 8.09 6.53
N ALA A 37 -4.12 8.15 6.79
CA ALA A 37 -5.15 7.96 5.77
C ALA A 37 -4.97 8.86 4.54
N ALA A 38 -4.60 10.13 4.74
CA ALA A 38 -4.42 11.08 3.66
C ALA A 38 -3.25 10.69 2.75
N GLN A 39 -2.11 10.27 3.32
CA GLN A 39 -0.97 9.84 2.52
C GLN A 39 -1.20 8.47 1.87
N VAL A 40 -1.92 7.57 2.55
CA VAL A 40 -2.32 6.27 1.99
C VAL A 40 -3.17 6.45 0.73
N ALA A 41 -4.07 7.43 0.70
CA ALA A 41 -4.83 7.78 -0.50
C ALA A 41 -3.91 8.25 -1.64
N ASN A 42 -2.83 8.98 -1.33
CA ASN A 42 -1.86 9.43 -2.33
C ASN A 42 -1.02 8.26 -2.88
N VAL A 43 -0.57 7.36 -1.99
CA VAL A 43 0.11 6.12 -2.36
C VAL A 43 -0.76 5.24 -3.24
N LYS A 44 -2.06 5.11 -2.90
CA LYS A 44 -3.03 4.39 -3.72
C LYS A 44 -3.11 4.97 -5.14
N LYS A 45 -3.16 6.30 -5.29
CA LYS A 45 -3.16 6.95 -6.62
C LYS A 45 -1.89 6.64 -7.41
N HIS A 46 -0.72 6.73 -6.77
CA HIS A 46 0.56 6.46 -7.43
C HIS A 46 0.70 5.00 -7.87
N LEU A 47 0.30 4.06 -7.01
CA LEU A 47 0.30 2.63 -7.32
C LEU A 47 -0.69 2.29 -8.45
N SER A 48 -1.87 2.90 -8.44
CA SER A 48 -2.85 2.77 -9.52
C SER A 48 -2.31 3.35 -10.83
N SER A 49 -1.61 4.49 -10.78
CA SER A 49 -0.94 5.09 -11.95
C SER A 49 0.22 4.24 -12.48
N ALA A 50 0.83 3.40 -11.64
CA ALA A 50 1.86 2.43 -12.04
C ALA A 50 1.28 1.16 -12.69
N GLY A 51 -0.05 1.12 -12.87
CA GLY A 51 -0.80 -0.01 -13.45
C GLY A 51 -1.00 -1.17 -12.48
N LEU A 52 -0.94 -0.93 -11.17
CA LEU A 52 -1.21 -1.95 -10.15
C LEU A 52 -2.64 -1.80 -9.62
N LYS A 53 -3.32 -2.93 -9.38
CA LYS A 53 -4.63 -2.93 -8.75
C LYS A 53 -4.46 -2.73 -7.25
N VAL A 54 -5.11 -1.71 -6.69
CA VAL A 54 -5.00 -1.38 -5.26
C VAL A 54 -6.37 -1.35 -4.61
N GLN A 55 -6.56 -2.17 -3.60
CA GLN A 55 -7.75 -2.22 -2.76
C GLN A 55 -7.40 -1.67 -1.39
N GLN A 56 -8.26 -0.81 -0.86
CA GLN A 56 -8.11 -0.22 0.46
C GLN A 56 -9.25 -0.72 1.33
N ALA A 57 -8.92 -1.25 2.50
CA ALA A 57 -9.87 -1.60 3.54
C ALA A 57 -9.52 -0.84 4.82
N SER A 58 -10.53 -0.40 5.58
CA SER A 58 -10.33 0.18 6.91
C SER A 58 -10.85 -0.80 7.94
N ILE A 59 -9.99 -1.24 8.86
CA ILE A 59 -10.29 -2.27 9.88
C ILE A 59 -9.81 -1.74 11.22
N ASN A 60 -10.70 -1.60 12.21
CA ASN A 60 -10.36 -1.20 13.60
C ASN A 60 -9.34 -0.03 13.70
N GLN A 61 -9.62 1.10 13.03
CA GLN A 61 -8.73 2.28 12.99
C GLN A 61 -7.35 2.04 12.33
N GLN A 62 -7.25 1.02 11.50
CA GLN A 62 -6.10 0.75 10.64
C GLN A 62 -6.57 0.73 9.18
N ILE A 63 -5.64 1.00 8.27
CA ILE A 63 -5.89 1.02 6.83
C ILE A 63 -5.03 -0.06 6.21
N GLU A 64 -5.66 -1.06 5.61
CA GLU A 64 -4.99 -2.10 4.86
C GLU A 64 -5.05 -1.77 3.36
N LEU A 65 -3.88 -1.65 2.73
CA LEU A 65 -3.73 -1.59 1.29
C LEU A 65 -3.34 -2.97 0.77
N THR A 66 -4.22 -3.61 0.01
CA THR A 66 -3.90 -4.81 -0.77
C THR A 66 -3.58 -4.41 -2.20
N ILE A 67 -2.39 -4.75 -2.68
CA ILE A 67 -1.88 -4.40 -3.99
C ILE A 67 -1.63 -5.68 -4.78
N SER A 68 -2.27 -5.81 -5.93
CA SER A 68 -2.12 -6.93 -6.85
C SER A 68 -1.72 -6.43 -8.25
N ARG A 69 -1.18 -7.32 -9.07
CA ARG A 69 -1.07 -7.08 -10.51
C ARG A 69 -2.37 -7.37 -11.22
#